data_AF-A0AAU9WI62-F1
#
_entry.id   AF-A0AAU9WI62-F1
#
_cell.length_a   1.000
_cell.length_b   1.000
_cell.length_c   1.000
_cell.angle_alpha   90.00
_cell.angle_beta   90.00
_cell.angle_gamma   90.00
#
_symmetry.space_group_name_H-M   'P 1'
#
loop_
_entity.id
_entity.type
_entity.pdbx_description
1 polymer ?
#
loop_
_entity_poly.entity_id
_entity_poly.type
_entity_poly.pdbx_seq_one_letter_code
_entity_poly.pdbx_strand_id
1 'polypeptide(L)'
;METEQEWHFVKNLTKKRKKKRWFIGLKRGTGSHTWCWLSERIPCINVTSTGTWRWTMGEPNNLEREKCGEMTKNGKYNNIRCQGESYDDNPGYICEKQVNCSTTFNNSENGDIFIERASRPRSTPKPLVTKTTFTSLRTQLTDTRNELLSEGKT
;
A
#
# COMPACT_ATOMS: atom_id res chain seq x y z
N MET A 1 0.13 0.14 -3.48
CA MET A 1 0.90 -0.15 -4.72
C MET A 1 0.97 -1.65 -4.95
N GLU A 2 -0.17 -2.30 -4.67
CA GLU A 2 -0.37 -3.74 -4.68
C GLU A 2 -0.66 -4.26 -6.09
N THR A 3 -0.97 -3.37 -7.03
CA THR A 3 -1.22 -3.67 -8.46
C THR A 3 -0.25 -2.92 -9.38
N GLU A 4 -0.13 -3.35 -10.63
CA GLU A 4 0.65 -2.63 -11.66
C GLU A 4 0.07 -1.24 -11.95
N GLN A 5 -1.25 -1.14 -12.06
CA GLN A 5 -1.94 0.12 -12.38
C GLN A 5 -1.71 1.16 -11.28
N GLU A 6 -1.86 0.76 -10.03
CA GLU A 6 -1.66 1.64 -8.89
C GLU A 6 -0.18 2.07 -8.79
N TRP A 7 0.75 1.16 -9.01
CA TRP A 7 2.17 1.52 -9.06
C TRP A 7 2.48 2.52 -10.16
N HIS A 8 1.94 2.34 -11.37
CA HIS A 8 2.10 3.30 -12.47
C HIS A 8 1.52 4.67 -12.10
N PHE A 9 0.35 4.71 -11.46
CA PHE A 9 -0.26 5.94 -10.97
C PHE A 9 0.66 6.66 -9.96
N VAL A 10 1.10 5.96 -8.92
CA VAL A 10 1.95 6.54 -7.86
C VAL A 10 3.31 6.97 -8.42
N LYS A 11 3.94 6.16 -9.29
CA LYS A 11 5.18 6.51 -10.00
C LYS A 11 5.04 7.82 -10.79
N ASN A 12 3.94 7.98 -11.52
CA ASN A 12 3.71 9.19 -12.30
C ASN A 12 3.51 10.43 -11.41
N LEU A 13 2.91 10.25 -10.23
CA LEU A 13 2.81 11.32 -9.23
C LEU A 13 4.18 11.69 -8.66
N THR A 14 4.98 10.73 -8.19
CA THR A 14 6.28 11.02 -7.57
C THR A 14 7.28 11.62 -8.56
N LYS A 15 7.24 11.20 -9.84
CA LYS A 15 8.06 11.79 -10.92
C LYS A 15 7.87 13.31 -11.06
N LYS A 16 6.67 13.83 -10.74
CA LYS A 16 6.35 15.26 -10.82
C LYS A 16 6.75 16.05 -9.56
N ARG A 17 7.18 15.38 -8.48
CA ARG A 17 7.52 16.02 -7.21
C ARG A 17 9.01 16.34 -7.10
N LYS A 18 9.34 17.28 -6.20
CA LYS A 18 10.73 17.72 -5.93
C LYS A 18 11.55 16.67 -5.17
N LYS A 19 10.94 15.94 -4.22
CA LYS A 19 11.65 14.92 -3.42
C LYS A 19 12.00 13.71 -4.28
N LYS A 20 13.19 13.16 -4.06
CA LYS A 20 13.72 12.02 -4.81
C LYS A 20 13.24 10.66 -4.28
N ARG A 21 12.90 10.60 -2.99
CA ARG A 21 12.61 9.37 -2.26
C ARG A 21 11.37 9.54 -1.38
N TRP A 22 10.62 8.45 -1.23
CA TRP A 22 9.32 8.44 -0.59
C TRP A 22 9.16 7.16 0.22
N PHE A 23 9.01 7.27 1.54
CA PHE A 23 8.55 6.15 2.36
C PHE A 23 7.21 5.65 1.83
N ILE A 24 7.11 4.32 1.75
CA ILE A 24 5.90 3.62 1.34
C ILE A 24 5.51 2.61 2.41
N GLY A 25 4.27 2.14 2.38
CA GLY A 25 3.77 1.17 3.35
C GLY A 25 4.35 -0.24 3.23
N LEU A 26 5.54 -0.43 2.66
CA LEU A 26 6.18 -1.74 2.53
C LEU A 26 7.12 -1.98 3.73
N LYS A 27 7.01 -3.12 4.39
CA LYS A 27 7.80 -3.46 5.58
C LYS A 27 8.20 -4.92 5.58
N ARG A 28 9.40 -5.25 6.07
CA ARG A 28 9.84 -6.64 6.24
C ARG A 28 9.10 -7.32 7.39
N GLY A 29 8.65 -8.55 7.17
CA GLY A 29 8.10 -9.42 8.21
C GLY A 29 9.15 -9.78 9.26
N THR A 30 8.73 -9.92 10.52
CA THR A 30 9.63 -10.30 11.60
C THR A 30 10.13 -11.73 11.39
N GLY A 31 11.46 -11.91 11.33
CA GLY A 31 12.08 -13.24 11.21
C GLY A 31 11.96 -13.90 9.82
N SER A 32 11.40 -13.21 8.82
CA SER A 32 11.19 -13.76 7.48
C SER A 32 11.92 -12.97 6.38
N HIS A 33 12.14 -13.60 5.23
CA HIS A 33 12.53 -12.94 3.98
C HIS A 33 11.30 -12.36 3.24
N THR A 34 10.19 -12.18 3.94
CA THR A 34 8.95 -11.69 3.33
C THR A 34 8.79 -10.19 3.57
N TRP A 35 8.17 -9.53 2.60
CA TRP A 35 7.79 -8.12 2.68
C TRP A 35 6.26 -8.02 2.66
N CYS A 36 5.70 -7.17 3.50
CA CYS A 36 4.27 -7.02 3.69
C CYS A 36 3.89 -5.56 3.52
N TRP A 37 2.70 -5.31 2.97
CA TRP A 37 2.12 -3.97 2.99
C TRP A 37 1.45 -3.73 4.35
N LEU A 38 1.62 -2.53 4.91
CA LEU A 38 0.96 -2.08 6.15
C LEU A 38 -0.57 -2.04 6.03
N SER A 39 -1.11 -2.06 4.80
CA SER A 39 -2.53 -2.16 4.52
C SER A 39 -3.10 -3.54 4.83
N GLU A 40 -2.23 -4.57 4.86
CA GLU A 40 -2.56 -5.98 5.09
C GLU A 40 -3.63 -6.54 4.13
N ARG A 41 -3.89 -5.85 3.00
CA ARG A 41 -4.94 -6.25 2.03
C ARG A 41 -4.50 -7.37 1.11
N ILE A 42 -3.20 -7.50 0.85
CA ILE A 42 -2.63 -8.59 0.06
C ILE A 42 -1.65 -9.39 0.91
N PRO A 43 -1.49 -10.69 0.64
CA PRO A 43 -0.49 -11.51 1.31
C PRO A 43 0.92 -10.94 1.19
N CYS A 44 1.73 -11.18 2.21
CA CYS A 44 3.15 -10.85 2.17
C CYS A 44 3.85 -11.60 1.02
N ILE A 45 4.84 -10.93 0.44
CA ILE A 45 5.55 -11.36 -0.75
C ILE A 45 6.92 -11.92 -0.36
N ASN A 46 7.32 -13.05 -0.95
CA ASN A 46 8.69 -13.53 -0.82
C ASN A 46 9.53 -12.95 -1.98
N VAL A 47 10.49 -12.10 -1.65
CA VAL A 47 11.30 -11.37 -2.64
C VAL A 47 12.47 -12.19 -3.18
N THR A 48 12.81 -13.33 -2.57
CA THR A 48 13.82 -14.26 -3.10
C THR A 48 13.25 -15.17 -4.19
N SER A 49 11.93 -15.21 -4.33
CA SER A 49 11.26 -15.88 -5.45
C SER A 49 11.44 -15.03 -6.71
N THR A 50 11.74 -15.68 -7.84
CA THR A 50 12.19 -15.13 -9.14
C THR A 50 11.22 -14.19 -9.89
N GLY A 51 10.39 -13.42 -9.18
CA GLY A 51 9.40 -12.51 -9.73
C GLY A 51 9.94 -11.12 -10.08
N THR A 52 9.17 -10.40 -10.89
CA THR A 52 9.37 -9.02 -11.37
C THR A 52 9.17 -8.00 -10.26
N TRP A 53 9.89 -8.15 -9.14
CA TRP A 53 9.84 -7.19 -8.07
C TRP A 53 10.48 -5.88 -8.50
N ARG A 54 9.88 -4.77 -8.06
CA ARG A 54 10.29 -3.43 -8.51
C ARG A 54 11.49 -2.90 -7.74
N TRP A 55 12.28 -3.78 -7.12
CA TRP A 55 13.51 -3.42 -6.44
C TRP A 55 14.51 -2.77 -7.40
N THR A 56 15.31 -1.87 -6.84
CA THR A 56 16.54 -1.39 -7.48
C THR A 56 17.49 -2.58 -7.62
N MET A 57 18.38 -2.54 -8.61
CA MET A 57 19.38 -3.59 -8.78
C MET A 57 20.21 -3.75 -7.49
N GLY A 58 20.34 -4.98 -6.99
CA GLY A 58 21.03 -5.28 -5.74
C GLY A 58 20.18 -5.15 -4.47
N GLU A 59 18.91 -4.73 -4.61
CA GLU A 59 17.96 -4.68 -3.51
C GLU A 59 17.01 -5.90 -3.51
N PRO A 60 16.51 -6.34 -2.34
CA PRO A 60 16.78 -5.75 -1.03
C PRO A 60 18.08 -6.25 -0.36
N ASN A 61 18.84 -5.35 0.27
CA ASN A 61 20.08 -5.65 1.01
C ASN A 61 19.96 -5.34 2.53
N ASN A 62 21.05 -5.48 3.29
CA ASN A 62 21.16 -5.05 4.70
C ASN A 62 19.97 -5.43 5.61
N LEU A 63 19.37 -6.60 5.38
CA LEU A 63 18.04 -7.00 5.90
C LEU A 63 17.96 -7.05 7.44
N GLU A 64 19.09 -7.14 8.13
CA GLU A 64 19.16 -7.09 9.60
C GLU A 64 18.79 -5.71 10.15
N ARG A 65 19.14 -4.64 9.42
CA ARG A 65 19.01 -3.24 9.84
C ARG A 65 17.90 -2.51 9.07
N GLU A 66 17.70 -2.85 7.81
CA GLU A 66 16.81 -2.13 6.89
C GLU A 66 15.53 -2.91 6.66
N LYS A 67 14.46 -2.47 7.33
CA LYS A 67 13.19 -3.21 7.43
C LYS A 67 12.01 -2.44 6.86
N CYS A 68 12.21 -1.22 6.36
CA CYS A 68 11.18 -0.39 5.77
C CYS A 68 11.47 -0.13 4.29
N GLY A 69 10.44 -0.02 3.47
CA GLY A 69 10.56 0.25 2.06
C GLY A 69 10.37 1.73 1.72
N GLU A 70 11.12 2.19 0.75
CA GLU A 70 10.90 3.45 0.06
C GLU A 70 10.76 3.24 -1.45
N MET A 71 10.13 4.21 -2.12
CA MET A 71 10.08 4.31 -3.57
C MET A 71 10.92 5.49 -4.05
N THR A 72 11.80 5.21 -5.00
CA THR A 72 12.55 6.22 -5.75
C THR A 72 11.64 6.96 -6.73
N LYS A 73 12.06 8.13 -7.20
CA LYS A 73 11.37 8.90 -8.24
C LYS A 73 11.11 8.11 -9.54
N ASN A 74 11.88 7.05 -9.81
CA ASN A 74 11.73 6.20 -10.98
C ASN A 74 10.72 5.05 -10.77
N GLY A 75 10.15 4.93 -9.57
CA GLY A 75 9.22 3.86 -9.19
C GLY A 75 9.91 2.58 -8.70
N LYS A 76 11.24 2.58 -8.61
CA LYS A 76 11.99 1.44 -8.05
C LYS A 76 12.01 1.49 -6.53
N TYR A 77 12.00 0.32 -5.90
CA TYR A 77 11.98 0.16 -4.46
C TYR A 77 13.39 0.04 -3.90
N ASN A 78 13.54 0.45 -2.64
CA ASN A 78 14.76 0.33 -1.86
C ASN A 78 14.39 0.04 -0.41
N ASN A 79 15.18 -0.78 0.30
CA ASN A 79 15.01 -0.92 1.74
C ASN A 79 15.88 0.09 2.47
N ILE A 80 15.35 0.60 3.57
CA ILE A 80 16.01 1.54 4.44
C ILE A 80 15.69 1.22 5.90
N ARG A 81 16.44 1.82 6.81
CA ARG A 81 16.09 1.82 8.22
C ARG A 81 14.73 2.49 8.40
N CYS A 82 13.89 1.92 9.28
CA CYS A 82 12.59 2.50 9.61
C CYS A 82 12.71 3.78 10.43
N GLN A 83 13.79 3.89 11.21
CA GLN A 83 14.12 5.04 12.03
C GLN A 83 15.61 5.34 11.83
N GLY A 84 15.90 6.61 11.60
CA GLY A 84 17.26 7.14 11.46
C GLY A 84 17.31 8.54 12.03
N GLU A 85 18.46 8.92 12.58
CA GLU A 85 18.71 10.26 13.11
C GLU A 85 18.68 11.31 11.99
N SER A 86 19.11 10.92 10.80
CA SER A 86 19.00 11.69 9.56
C SER A 86 18.85 10.76 8.37
N TYR A 87 18.03 11.16 7.39
CA TYR A 87 17.94 10.50 6.09
C TYR A 87 18.48 11.44 5.02
N ASP A 88 19.30 10.92 4.11
CA ASP A 88 19.76 11.67 2.95
C ASP A 88 18.57 12.20 2.13
N ASP A 89 18.70 13.35 1.48
CA ASP A 89 17.67 13.94 0.60
C ASP A 89 16.31 14.25 1.27
N ASN A 90 16.16 14.11 2.60
CA ASN A 90 14.93 14.37 3.36
C ASN A 90 13.68 13.73 2.70
N PRO A 91 13.52 12.39 2.76
CA PRO A 91 12.48 11.64 2.06
C PRO A 91 11.06 12.10 2.45
N GLY A 92 10.12 11.96 1.52
CA GLY A 92 8.70 12.16 1.77
C GLY A 92 8.04 10.86 2.26
N TYR A 93 6.73 10.87 2.40
CA TYR A 93 5.94 9.66 2.62
C TYR A 93 4.71 9.66 1.72
N ILE A 94 4.23 8.47 1.35
CA ILE A 94 3.02 8.27 0.56
C ILE A 94 2.02 7.53 1.45
N CYS A 95 0.90 8.19 1.74
CA CYS A 95 -0.22 7.60 2.47
C CYS A 95 -1.27 7.11 1.48
N GLU A 96 -1.95 6.03 1.86
CA GLU A 96 -3.12 5.50 1.17
C GLU A 96 -4.27 5.43 2.19
N LYS A 97 -5.47 5.82 1.76
CA LYS A 97 -6.68 5.75 2.59
C LYS A 97 -7.81 5.15 1.76
N GLN A 98 -8.57 4.24 2.34
CA GLN A 98 -9.79 3.74 1.72
C GLN A 98 -10.84 4.85 1.69
N VAL A 99 -11.46 5.04 0.53
CA VAL A 99 -12.62 5.92 0.36
C VAL A 99 -13.86 5.03 0.31
N ASN A 100 -14.89 5.38 1.10
CA ASN A 100 -16.18 4.72 0.99
C ASN A 100 -16.99 5.38 -0.12
N CYS A 101 -17.03 4.73 -1.28
CA CYS A 101 -17.72 5.25 -2.45
C CYS A 101 -19.25 5.35 -2.26
N SER A 102 -19.84 4.67 -1.27
CA SER A 102 -21.28 4.77 -0.99
C SER A 102 -21.68 6.11 -0.35
N THR A 103 -20.73 6.84 0.25
CA THR A 103 -20.98 8.14 0.87
C THR A 103 -20.69 9.35 -0.02
N THR A 104 -20.05 9.13 -1.17
CA THR A 104 -19.57 10.18 -2.09
C THR A 104 -20.55 10.51 -3.24
N PHE A 105 -21.64 9.77 -3.42
CA PHE A 105 -22.61 10.06 -4.49
C PHE A 105 -23.50 11.29 -4.24
N ASN A 106 -23.50 11.85 -3.02
CA ASN A 106 -24.37 12.98 -2.69
C ASN A 106 -23.67 14.34 -2.74
N ASN A 107 -22.34 14.39 -2.90
CA ASN A 107 -21.59 15.63 -3.06
C ASN A 107 -20.28 15.30 -3.77
N SER A 108 -20.06 15.84 -4.97
CA SER A 108 -18.77 16.39 -5.43
C SER A 108 -18.58 16.19 -6.94
N GLU A 109 -18.96 17.21 -7.70
CA GLU A 109 -18.06 17.71 -8.74
C GLU A 109 -16.79 18.25 -8.02
N ASN A 110 -15.61 17.77 -8.41
CA ASN A 110 -14.28 18.25 -8.00
C ASN A 110 -13.68 17.86 -6.63
N GLY A 111 -13.44 16.57 -6.35
CA GLY A 111 -12.51 16.29 -5.24
C GLY A 111 -12.12 14.85 -4.95
N ASP A 112 -11.25 14.25 -5.77
CA ASP A 112 -10.56 12.99 -5.40
C ASP A 112 -9.05 13.12 -5.51
N ILE A 113 -8.45 14.12 -4.85
CA ILE A 113 -7.05 14.01 -4.40
C ILE A 113 -6.89 14.75 -3.06
N PHE A 114 -6.98 14.03 -1.95
CA PHE A 114 -6.44 14.52 -0.68
C PHE A 114 -4.91 14.46 -0.74
N ILE A 115 -4.28 15.54 -1.22
CA ILE A 115 -2.86 15.79 -0.96
C ILE A 115 -2.80 16.48 0.41
N GLU A 116 -2.64 15.72 1.49
CA GLU A 116 -2.23 16.35 2.75
C GLU A 116 -0.85 17.00 2.53
N ARG A 117 -0.83 18.33 2.53
CA ARG A 117 0.42 19.09 2.65
C ARG A 117 0.97 18.78 4.03
N ALA A 118 2.18 18.25 4.09
CA ALA A 118 2.81 17.79 5.32
C ALA A 118 2.83 18.88 6.41
N SER A 119 1.88 18.80 7.34
CA SER A 119 2.01 19.32 8.70
C SER A 119 2.27 18.12 9.61
N ARG A 120 3.32 18.20 10.44
CA ARG A 120 3.87 17.10 11.25
C ARG A 120 2.76 16.28 11.94
N PRO A 121 2.80 14.94 11.90
CA PRO A 121 1.86 14.13 12.67
C PRO A 121 2.14 14.32 14.18
N ARG A 122 1.10 14.71 14.92
CA ARG A 122 1.06 14.64 16.39
C ARG A 122 0.90 13.16 16.76
N SER A 123 1.93 12.59 17.38
CA SER A 123 1.92 11.23 17.89
C SER A 123 1.00 11.11 19.10
N THR A 124 -0.09 10.36 18.95
CA THR A 124 -0.75 9.68 20.08
C THR A 124 -1.16 8.28 19.64
N PRO A 125 -0.65 7.22 20.29
CA PRO A 125 -1.13 5.88 20.07
C PRO A 125 -2.47 5.70 20.80
N LYS A 126 -3.54 5.39 20.07
CA LYS A 126 -4.74 4.77 20.63
C LYS A 126 -4.97 3.45 19.90
N PRO A 127 -5.06 2.30 20.59
CA PRO A 127 -5.39 1.04 19.94
C PRO A 127 -6.86 1.07 19.54
N LEU A 128 -7.16 0.97 18.25
CA LEU A 128 -8.51 0.74 17.77
C LEU A 128 -8.73 -0.77 17.69
N VAL A 129 -9.55 -1.28 18.62
CA VAL A 129 -10.05 -2.66 18.57
C VAL A 129 -11.12 -2.72 17.50
N THR A 130 -10.82 -3.34 16.36
CA THR A 130 -11.83 -3.64 15.33
C THR A 130 -12.17 -5.12 15.40
N LYS A 131 -13.42 -5.43 15.77
CA LYS A 131 -13.97 -6.79 15.60
C LYS A 131 -14.10 -7.06 14.11
N THR A 132 -13.35 -8.06 13.64
CA THR A 132 -13.37 -8.51 12.26
C THR A 132 -14.57 -9.39 12.02
N THR A 133 -15.48 -8.97 11.15
CA THR A 133 -16.39 -9.88 10.45
C THR A 133 -16.26 -9.58 8.97
N PHE A 134 -15.28 -10.21 8.32
CA PHE A 134 -15.16 -10.19 6.86
C PHE A 134 -16.04 -11.29 6.30
N THR A 135 -17.21 -10.94 5.80
CA THR A 135 -17.95 -11.81 4.88
C THR A 135 -17.32 -11.64 3.50
N SER A 136 -16.68 -12.71 3.02
CA SER A 136 -16.01 -12.75 1.71
C SER A 136 -17.00 -12.51 0.57
N LEU A 137 -16.67 -11.61 -0.36
CA LEU A 137 -17.40 -11.41 -1.64
C LEU A 137 -17.48 -12.69 -2.49
N ARG A 138 -16.61 -13.68 -2.21
CA ARG A 138 -16.64 -14.99 -2.88
C ARG A 138 -17.87 -15.81 -2.49
N THR A 139 -18.43 -15.61 -1.29
CA THR A 139 -19.62 -16.31 -0.80
C THR A 139 -20.90 -15.70 -1.38
N GLN A 140 -20.93 -14.37 -1.59
CA GLN A 140 -22.10 -13.71 -2.18
C GLN A 140 -22.33 -14.10 -3.65
N LEU A 141 -21.26 -14.27 -4.43
CA LEU A 141 -21.37 -14.73 -5.82
C LEU A 141 -21.87 -16.18 -5.96
N THR A 142 -21.65 -17.02 -4.96
CA THR A 142 -22.22 -18.39 -4.95
C THR A 142 -23.68 -18.41 -4.54
N ASP A 143 -24.11 -17.53 -3.62
CA ASP A 143 -25.52 -17.43 -3.22
C ASP A 143 -26.39 -16.90 -4.36
N THR A 144 -25.98 -15.84 -5.06
CA THR A 144 -26.75 -15.31 -6.20
C THR A 144 -26.82 -16.29 -7.37
N ARG A 145 -25.78 -17.12 -7.56
CA ARG A 145 -25.75 -18.13 -8.63
C ARG A 145 -26.65 -19.32 -8.31
N ASN A 146 -26.76 -19.72 -7.04
CA ASN A 146 -27.64 -20.79 -6.60
C ASN A 146 -29.11 -20.35 -6.63
N GLU A 147 -29.40 -19.07 -6.38
CA GLU A 147 -30.76 -18.50 -6.45
C GLU A 147 -31.27 -18.38 -7.89
N LEU A 148 -30.42 -17.97 -8.85
CA LEU A 148 -30.79 -17.94 -10.28
C LEU A 148 -31.00 -19.33 -10.89
N LEU A 149 -30.35 -20.37 -10.34
CA LEU A 149 -30.51 -21.75 -10.80
C LEU A 149 -31.75 -22.44 -10.22
N SER A 150 -32.29 -21.97 -9.09
CA SER A 150 -33.54 -22.49 -8.52
C SER A 150 -34.80 -21.84 -9.12
N GLU A 151 -34.67 -20.66 -9.74
CA GLU A 151 -35.79 -19.91 -10.35
C GLU A 151 -36.00 -20.16 -11.86
N GLY A 152 -35.20 -21.01 -12.50
CA GLY A 152 -35.49 -21.50 -13.86
C GLY A 152 -35.63 -20.41 -14.93
N LYS A 153 -34.86 -19.32 -14.83
CA LYS A 153 -34.79 -18.27 -15.86
C LYS A 153 -33.44 -18.30 -16.56
N THR A 154 -33.41 -18.90 -17.75
CA THR A 154 -32.37 -18.70 -18.78
C THR A 154 -32.60 -17.42 -19.55
#